data_AF-A0A4S3PQV2-F1
#
_entry.id   AF-A0A4S3PQV2-F1
#
_cell.length_a   1.000
_cell.length_b   1.000
_cell.length_c   1.000
_cell.angle_alpha   90.00
_cell.angle_beta   90.00
_cell.angle_gamma   90.00
#
_symmetry.space_group_name_H-M   'P 1'
#
loop_
_entity.id
_entity.type
_entity.pdbx_description
1 polymer ?
#
loop_
_entity_poly.entity_id
_entity_poly.type
_entity_poly.pdbx_seq_one_letter_code
_entity_poly.pdbx_strand_id
1 'polypeptide(L)'
;MEQWFDIQTLIWLFPIMFILHDFEEIIMVERWMKRNSTKIYNILPERFADRVIKQFSMSTAQFAVAVLIIFLFVSSSTVMANQYVNQGLFGNIYIFTITTLVFFLHAFTHIGQSFILRSVTPGAFTSLIVIIPYSLVLFRSLLVNEVITWKIIFLCLPFCLLIIPIALLAHGIGKKVV
;
A
#
# COMPACT_ATOMS: atom_id res chain seq x y z
N MET A 1 15.72 -25.59 -5.16
CA MET A 1 15.31 -24.58 -6.16
C MET A 1 16.21 -23.39 -5.96
N GLU A 2 17.02 -23.03 -6.95
CA GLU A 2 17.89 -21.85 -6.86
C GLU A 2 17.04 -20.60 -6.64
N GLN A 3 17.45 -19.79 -5.69
CA GLN A 3 16.78 -18.56 -5.35
C GLN A 3 17.41 -17.43 -6.15
N TRP A 4 16.65 -16.89 -7.10
CA TRP A 4 17.15 -15.93 -8.08
C TRP A 4 17.48 -14.55 -7.48
N PHE A 5 16.98 -14.26 -6.26
CA PHE A 5 17.17 -12.99 -5.58
C PHE A 5 17.46 -13.17 -4.09
N ASP A 6 18.49 -12.47 -3.62
CA ASP A 6 18.82 -12.35 -2.21
C ASP A 6 17.67 -11.71 -1.40
N ILE A 7 17.46 -12.18 -0.17
CA ILE A 7 16.34 -11.74 0.68
C ILE A 7 16.47 -10.26 1.04
N GLN A 8 17.69 -9.80 1.34
CA GLN A 8 17.91 -8.40 1.71
C GLN A 8 17.61 -7.49 0.53
N THR A 9 17.99 -7.92 -0.68
CA THR A 9 17.63 -7.22 -1.93
C THR A 9 16.11 -7.08 -2.07
N LEU A 10 15.35 -8.16 -1.83
CA LEU A 10 13.88 -8.11 -1.89
C LEU A 10 13.27 -7.22 -0.81
N ILE A 11 13.83 -7.22 0.41
CA ILE A 11 13.41 -6.31 1.49
C ILE A 11 13.63 -4.85 1.06
N TRP A 12 14.83 -4.50 0.58
CA TRP A 12 15.16 -3.14 0.14
C TRP A 12 14.45 -2.69 -1.14
N LEU A 13 13.95 -3.62 -1.95
CA LEU A 13 13.08 -3.28 -3.07
C LEU A 13 11.70 -2.79 -2.61
N PHE A 14 11.28 -3.04 -1.37
CA PHE A 14 9.93 -2.69 -0.93
C PHE A 14 9.59 -1.20 -1.06
N PRO A 15 10.41 -0.24 -0.55
CA PRO A 15 10.12 1.18 -0.71
C PRO A 15 10.11 1.64 -2.18
N ILE A 16 10.91 0.98 -3.04
CA ILE A 16 10.98 1.28 -4.47
C ILE A 16 9.67 0.85 -5.16
N MET A 17 9.21 -0.37 -4.88
CA MET A 17 7.95 -0.88 -5.45
C MET A 17 6.74 -0.09 -4.94
N PHE A 18 6.77 0.32 -3.67
CA PHE A 18 5.78 1.21 -3.10
C PHE A 18 5.72 2.53 -3.85
N ILE A 19 6.84 3.26 -3.98
CA ILE A 19 6.80 4.59 -4.62
C ILE A 19 6.46 4.52 -6.11
N LEU A 20 6.86 3.46 -6.82
CA LEU A 20 6.47 3.26 -8.21
C LEU A 20 4.94 3.14 -8.37
N HIS A 21 4.28 2.44 -7.44
CA HIS A 21 2.82 2.38 -7.41
C HIS A 21 2.19 3.73 -7.05
N ASP A 22 2.64 4.35 -5.96
CA ASP A 22 2.08 5.61 -5.50
C ASP A 22 2.33 6.77 -6.47
N PHE A 23 3.36 6.71 -7.33
CA PHE A 23 3.51 7.68 -8.42
C PHE A 23 2.36 7.62 -9.42
N GLU A 24 1.88 6.43 -9.79
CA GLU A 24 0.67 6.31 -10.63
C GLU A 24 -0.52 6.96 -9.91
N GLU A 25 -0.69 6.68 -8.62
CA GLU A 25 -1.77 7.25 -7.82
C GLU A 25 -1.69 8.79 -7.78
N ILE A 26 -0.53 9.36 -7.44
CA ILE A 26 -0.31 10.81 -7.37
C ILE A 26 -0.64 11.49 -8.70
N ILE A 27 -0.20 10.90 -9.82
CA ILE A 27 -0.44 11.46 -11.16
C ILE A 27 -1.93 11.42 -11.52
N MET A 28 -2.65 10.37 -11.12
CA MET A 28 -4.01 10.11 -11.58
C MET A 28 -5.11 10.62 -10.63
N VAL A 29 -4.89 10.64 -9.32
CA VAL A 29 -5.94 10.77 -8.29
C VAL A 29 -6.82 12.00 -8.46
N GLU A 30 -6.22 13.18 -8.66
CA GLU A 30 -6.97 14.43 -8.75
C GLU A 30 -7.85 14.47 -10.01
N ARG A 31 -7.27 14.12 -11.16
CA ARG A 31 -7.99 14.09 -12.44
C ARG A 31 -9.08 13.02 -12.44
N TRP A 32 -8.78 11.86 -11.87
CA TRP A 32 -9.72 10.75 -11.78
C TRP A 32 -10.91 11.10 -10.89
N MET A 33 -10.69 11.74 -9.74
CA MET A 33 -11.76 12.17 -8.83
C MET A 33 -12.69 13.18 -9.50
N LYS A 34 -12.14 14.18 -10.20
CA LYS A 34 -12.93 15.17 -10.94
C LYS A 34 -13.81 14.54 -12.02
N ARG A 35 -13.31 13.50 -12.70
CA ARG A 35 -14.03 12.83 -13.80
C ARG A 35 -15.07 11.81 -13.33
N ASN A 36 -14.84 11.15 -12.19
CA ASN A 36 -15.65 10.01 -11.75
C ASN A 36 -16.53 10.31 -10.54
N SER A 37 -16.50 11.51 -9.96
CA SER A 37 -17.34 11.91 -8.82
C SER A 37 -18.84 11.65 -9.05
N THR A 38 -19.35 11.96 -10.24
CA THR A 38 -20.76 11.69 -10.62
C THR A 38 -21.07 10.20 -10.68
N LYS A 39 -20.13 9.37 -11.17
CA LYS A 39 -20.28 7.91 -11.16
C LYS A 39 -20.34 7.35 -9.74
N ILE A 40 -19.56 7.90 -8.82
CA ILE A 40 -19.55 7.49 -7.41
C ILE A 40 -20.94 7.73 -6.79
N TYR A 41 -21.55 8.89 -7.02
CA TYR A 41 -22.92 9.19 -6.56
C TYR A 41 -23.98 8.28 -7.18
N ASN A 42 -23.78 7.80 -8.41
CA ASN A 42 -24.73 6.90 -9.07
C ASN A 42 -24.67 5.45 -8.55
N ILE A 43 -23.55 5.03 -7.97
CA ILE A 43 -23.31 3.64 -7.55
C ILE A 43 -23.47 3.46 -6.05
N LEU A 44 -23.04 4.45 -5.26
CA LEU A 44 -23.09 4.38 -3.80
C LEU A 44 -24.30 5.15 -3.24
N PRO A 45 -24.85 4.73 -2.09
CA PRO A 45 -25.81 5.56 -1.38
C PRO A 45 -25.19 6.92 -1.02
N GLU A 46 -25.98 7.98 -1.07
CA GLU A 46 -25.54 9.38 -0.93
C GLU A 46 -24.60 9.61 0.26
N ARG A 47 -24.97 9.12 1.46
CA ARG A 47 -24.14 9.23 2.68
C ARG A 47 -22.76 8.56 2.59
N PHE A 48 -22.61 7.55 1.75
CA PHE A 48 -21.33 6.89 1.49
C PHE A 48 -20.56 7.61 0.39
N ALA A 49 -21.24 8.01 -0.69
CA ALA A 49 -20.65 8.82 -1.75
C ALA A 49 -20.05 10.12 -1.19
N ASP A 50 -20.77 10.84 -0.33
CA ASP A 50 -20.28 12.06 0.32
C ASP A 50 -19.01 11.83 1.14
N ARG A 51 -18.95 10.71 1.87
CA ARG A 51 -17.77 10.36 2.67
C ARG A 51 -16.58 10.05 1.77
N VAL A 52 -16.77 9.28 0.71
CA VAL A 52 -15.72 8.96 -0.27
C VAL A 52 -15.23 10.24 -0.93
N ILE A 53 -16.13 11.06 -1.48
CA ILE A 53 -15.76 12.28 -2.19
C ILE A 53 -15.09 13.27 -1.25
N LYS A 54 -15.63 13.50 -0.05
CA LYS A 54 -14.97 14.34 0.95
C LYS A 54 -13.59 13.83 1.31
N GLN A 55 -13.40 12.51 1.41
CA GLN A 55 -12.11 11.91 1.77
C GLN A 55 -11.08 12.01 0.65
N PHE A 56 -11.47 11.79 -0.61
CA PHE A 56 -10.54 11.66 -1.73
C PHE A 56 -10.51 12.88 -2.68
N SER A 57 -11.36 13.90 -2.45
CA SER A 57 -11.24 15.20 -3.13
C SER A 57 -10.08 15.97 -2.52
N MET A 58 -8.90 15.77 -3.09
CA MET A 58 -7.66 16.43 -2.72
C MET A 58 -6.83 16.74 -3.97
N SER A 59 -5.97 17.75 -3.86
CA SER A 59 -5.00 18.03 -4.92
C SER A 59 -3.91 16.96 -4.95
N THR A 60 -3.20 16.84 -6.08
CA THR A 60 -2.03 15.96 -6.18
C THR A 60 -0.99 16.27 -5.11
N ALA A 61 -0.78 17.55 -4.76
CA ALA A 61 0.15 17.97 -3.72
C ALA A 61 -0.29 17.52 -2.32
N GLN A 62 -1.59 17.67 -1.98
CA GLN A 62 -2.15 17.18 -0.72
C GLN A 62 -2.01 15.65 -0.60
N PHE A 63 -2.26 14.93 -1.70
CA PHE A 63 -2.09 13.48 -1.73
C PHE A 63 -0.63 13.06 -1.57
N ALA A 64 0.30 13.76 -2.23
CA ALA A 64 1.73 13.48 -2.11
C ALA A 64 2.26 13.61 -0.67
N VAL A 65 1.72 14.54 0.13
CA VAL A 65 2.05 14.64 1.56
C VAL A 65 1.59 13.39 2.33
N ALA A 66 0.40 12.87 2.02
CA ALA A 66 -0.08 11.65 2.64
C ALA A 66 0.79 10.44 2.25
N VAL A 67 1.15 10.33 0.96
CA VAL A 67 2.08 9.30 0.45
C VAL A 67 3.42 9.39 1.16
N LEU A 68 3.97 10.60 1.37
CA LEU A 68 5.24 10.79 2.08
C LEU A 68 5.19 10.22 3.51
N ILE A 69 4.10 10.44 4.23
CA ILE A 69 3.94 9.90 5.60
C ILE A 69 3.96 8.37 5.55
N ILE A 70 3.21 7.75 4.64
CA ILE A 70 3.17 6.29 4.50
C ILE A 70 4.53 5.75 4.04
N PHE A 71 5.23 6.46 3.15
CA PHE A 71 6.57 6.10 2.69
C PHE A 71 7.58 6.04 3.84
N LEU A 72 7.49 6.93 4.83
CA LEU A 72 8.32 6.88 6.03
C LEU A 72 8.05 5.62 6.87
N PHE A 73 6.78 5.20 7.00
CA PHE A 73 6.43 3.93 7.65
C PHE A 73 6.97 2.72 6.87
N VAL A 74 6.81 2.71 5.54
CA VAL A 74 7.34 1.67 4.64
C VAL A 74 8.85 1.54 4.78
N SER A 75 9.57 2.66 4.69
CA SER A 75 11.02 2.72 4.81
C SER A 75 11.49 2.26 6.20
N SER A 76 10.80 2.71 7.26
CA SER A 76 11.14 2.30 8.63
C SER A 76 10.95 0.80 8.83
N SER A 77 9.83 0.24 8.35
CA SER A 77 9.57 -1.20 8.43
C SER A 77 10.61 -2.01 7.63
N THR A 78 11.08 -1.48 6.51
CA THR A 78 12.14 -2.09 5.68
C THR A 78 13.46 -2.17 6.43
N VAL A 79 13.86 -1.07 7.10
CA VAL A 79 15.06 -1.04 7.94
C VAL A 79 14.95 -2.05 9.09
N MET A 80 13.80 -2.12 9.76
CA MET A 80 13.56 -3.08 10.85
C MET A 80 13.62 -4.53 10.39
N ALA A 81 13.12 -4.86 9.20
CA ALA A 81 13.25 -6.19 8.62
C ALA A 81 14.70 -6.51 8.24
N ASN A 82 15.42 -5.57 7.64
CA ASN A 82 16.83 -5.76 7.32
C ASN A 82 17.67 -5.99 8.58
N GLN A 83 17.40 -5.23 9.65
CA GLN A 83 18.04 -5.44 10.95
C GLN A 83 17.69 -6.82 11.52
N TYR A 84 16.44 -7.28 11.39
CA TYR A 84 16.04 -8.61 11.84
C TYR A 84 16.82 -9.73 11.15
N VAL A 85 16.94 -9.67 9.82
CA VAL A 85 17.70 -10.67 9.03
C VAL A 85 19.20 -10.64 9.38
N ASN A 86 19.75 -9.47 9.71
CA ASN A 86 21.14 -9.29 10.11
C ASN A 86 21.39 -9.44 11.62
N GLN A 87 20.40 -9.91 12.40
CA GLN A 87 20.50 -10.06 13.87
C GLN A 87 20.86 -8.75 14.62
N GLY A 88 20.47 -7.60 14.07
CA GLY A 88 20.66 -6.30 14.67
C GLY A 88 19.69 -6.01 15.82
N LEU A 89 20.08 -5.08 16.69
CA LEU A 89 19.40 -4.77 17.96
C LEU A 89 17.93 -4.33 17.80
N PHE A 90 17.60 -3.64 16.71
CA PHE A 90 16.27 -3.09 16.44
C PHE A 90 15.48 -3.92 15.39
N GLY A 91 15.82 -5.19 15.23
CA GLY A 91 15.18 -6.10 14.28
C GLY A 91 13.72 -6.39 14.62
N ASN A 92 12.79 -6.12 13.70
CA ASN A 92 11.38 -6.50 13.84
C ASN A 92 10.76 -6.89 12.50
N ILE A 93 10.49 -8.18 12.33
CA ILE A 93 9.87 -8.71 11.11
C ILE A 93 8.34 -8.56 11.08
N TYR A 94 7.67 -8.44 12.23
CA TYR A 94 6.21 -8.35 12.31
C TYR A 94 5.69 -7.08 11.68
N ILE A 95 6.32 -5.93 11.95
CA ILE A 95 5.93 -4.64 11.36
C ILE A 95 6.06 -4.69 9.84
N PHE A 96 7.19 -5.19 9.33
CA PHE A 96 7.40 -5.38 7.89
C PHE A 96 6.38 -6.33 7.26
N THR A 97 6.07 -7.44 7.94
CA THR A 97 5.05 -8.40 7.47
C THR A 97 3.68 -7.74 7.39
N ILE A 98 3.28 -6.95 8.39
CA ILE A 98 2.01 -6.21 8.37
C ILE A 98 1.99 -5.21 7.22
N THR A 99 3.05 -4.39 7.07
CA THR A 99 3.09 -3.36 6.01
C THR A 99 3.07 -3.96 4.61
N THR A 100 3.80 -5.05 4.38
CA THR A 100 3.82 -5.75 3.08
C THR A 100 2.51 -6.49 2.80
N LEU A 101 1.84 -7.04 3.82
CA LEU A 101 0.49 -7.60 3.68
C LEU A 101 -0.52 -6.52 3.31
N VAL A 102 -0.47 -5.36 3.98
CA VAL A 102 -1.32 -4.21 3.63
C VAL A 102 -1.07 -3.79 2.18
N PHE A 103 0.20 -3.65 1.77
CA PHE A 103 0.54 -3.30 0.40
C PHE A 103 0.00 -4.30 -0.61
N PHE A 104 0.13 -5.60 -0.33
CA PHE A 104 -0.43 -6.65 -1.18
C PHE A 104 -1.97 -6.62 -1.24
N LEU A 105 -2.63 -6.44 -0.10
CA LEU A 105 -4.10 -6.36 -0.03
C LEU A 105 -4.64 -5.09 -0.70
N HIS A 106 -3.91 -3.98 -0.62
CA HIS A 106 -4.25 -2.69 -1.24
C HIS A 106 -4.40 -2.81 -2.76
N ALA A 107 -3.54 -3.59 -3.42
CA ALA A 107 -3.64 -3.84 -4.87
C ALA A 107 -5.03 -4.35 -5.30
N PHE A 108 -5.64 -5.22 -4.50
CA PHE A 108 -6.97 -5.76 -4.80
C PHE A 108 -8.08 -4.72 -4.63
N THR A 109 -7.86 -3.70 -3.78
CA THR A 109 -8.83 -2.61 -3.61
C THR A 109 -8.95 -1.81 -4.90
N HIS A 110 -7.84 -1.49 -5.58
CA HIS A 110 -7.84 -0.80 -6.87
C HIS A 110 -8.48 -1.61 -7.97
N ILE A 111 -8.12 -2.89 -8.06
CA ILE A 111 -8.70 -3.79 -9.06
C ILE A 111 -10.22 -3.90 -8.84
N GLY A 112 -10.65 -4.12 -7.58
CA GLY A 112 -12.07 -4.20 -7.23
C GLY A 112 -12.83 -2.91 -7.51
N GLN A 113 -12.27 -1.75 -7.11
CA GLN A 113 -12.87 -0.44 -7.40
C GLN A 113 -12.96 -0.19 -8.91
N SER A 114 -11.95 -0.61 -9.68
CA SER A 114 -11.95 -0.47 -11.13
C SER A 114 -13.08 -1.26 -11.79
N PHE A 115 -13.35 -2.49 -11.32
CA PHE A 115 -14.48 -3.29 -11.79
C PHE A 115 -15.83 -2.67 -11.42
N ILE A 116 -15.99 -2.24 -10.16
CA ILE A 116 -17.25 -1.65 -9.67
C ILE A 116 -17.58 -0.36 -10.40
N LEU A 117 -16.60 0.54 -10.56
CA LEU A 117 -16.79 1.85 -11.17
C LEU A 117 -16.67 1.85 -12.69
N ARG A 118 -16.34 0.69 -13.30
CA ARG A 118 -16.06 0.51 -14.73
C ARG A 118 -15.14 1.62 -15.25
N SER A 119 -14.06 1.85 -14.52
CA SER A 119 -13.12 2.96 -14.73
C SER A 119 -11.77 2.54 -14.18
N VAL A 120 -10.69 2.74 -14.91
CA VAL A 120 -9.34 2.44 -14.40
C VAL A 120 -9.06 3.39 -13.25
N THR A 121 -8.99 2.87 -12.02
CA THR A 121 -8.69 3.65 -10.82
C THR A 121 -7.20 3.98 -10.75
N PRO A 122 -6.82 5.09 -10.09
CA PRO A 122 -5.42 5.38 -9.80
C PRO A 122 -4.76 4.17 -9.13
N GLY A 123 -3.62 3.70 -9.65
CA GLY A 123 -2.89 2.57 -9.07
C GLY A 123 -3.35 1.19 -9.57
N ALA A 124 -4.40 1.08 -10.38
CA ALA A 124 -4.88 -0.21 -10.87
C ALA A 124 -3.88 -0.93 -11.80
N PHE A 125 -3.14 -0.18 -12.61
CA PHE A 125 -2.18 -0.76 -13.56
C PHE A 125 -0.96 -1.30 -12.81
N THR A 126 -0.31 -0.48 -11.99
CA THR A 126 0.83 -0.87 -11.15
C THR A 126 0.46 -1.90 -10.09
N SER A 127 -0.80 -1.95 -9.61
CA SER A 127 -1.26 -3.06 -8.76
C SER A 127 -1.06 -4.42 -9.44
N LEU A 128 -1.41 -4.53 -10.72
CA LEU A 128 -1.33 -5.77 -11.48
C LEU A 128 0.11 -6.13 -11.87
N ILE A 129 0.91 -5.16 -12.31
CA ILE A 129 2.24 -5.43 -12.88
C ILE A 129 3.41 -5.21 -11.91
N VAL A 130 3.21 -4.43 -10.84
CA VAL A 130 4.23 -4.12 -9.84
C VAL A 130 3.91 -4.84 -8.53
N ILE A 131 2.81 -4.49 -7.87
CA ILE A 131 2.53 -4.95 -6.50
C ILE A 131 2.40 -6.47 -6.45
N ILE A 132 1.45 -7.03 -7.20
CA ILE A 132 1.13 -8.47 -7.11
C ILE A 132 2.37 -9.33 -7.43
N PRO A 133 3.09 -9.12 -8.55
CA PRO A 133 4.28 -9.92 -8.86
C PRO A 133 5.38 -9.79 -7.81
N TYR A 134 5.67 -8.57 -7.37
CA TYR A 134 6.69 -8.32 -6.34
C TYR A 134 6.34 -8.99 -5.02
N SER A 135 5.12 -8.79 -4.51
CA SER A 135 4.67 -9.35 -3.24
C SER A 135 4.69 -10.88 -3.26
N LEU A 136 4.30 -11.51 -4.36
CA LEU A 136 4.36 -12.97 -4.50
C LEU A 136 5.80 -13.50 -4.41
N VAL A 137 6.75 -12.84 -5.08
CA VAL A 137 8.18 -13.19 -5.01
C VAL A 137 8.72 -12.97 -3.60
N LEU A 138 8.39 -11.84 -2.97
CA LEU A 138 8.81 -11.49 -1.62
C LEU A 138 8.30 -12.53 -0.60
N PHE A 139 6.99 -12.79 -0.55
CA PHE A 139 6.43 -13.73 0.43
C PHE A 139 6.94 -15.15 0.23
N ARG A 140 7.07 -15.60 -1.04
CA ARG A 140 7.68 -16.89 -1.34
C ARG A 140 9.12 -16.98 -0.80
N SER A 141 9.92 -15.94 -1.04
CA SER A 141 11.31 -15.86 -0.56
C SER A 141 11.39 -15.90 0.96
N LEU A 142 10.58 -15.09 1.65
CA LEU A 142 10.57 -15.03 3.11
C LEU A 142 10.10 -16.34 3.76
N LEU A 143 9.14 -17.04 3.15
CA LEU A 143 8.64 -18.34 3.64
C LEU A 143 9.64 -19.47 3.41
N VAL A 144 10.25 -19.54 2.22
CA VAL A 144 11.23 -20.60 1.88
C VAL A 144 12.49 -20.51 2.76
N ASN A 145 12.88 -19.30 3.15
CA ASN A 145 14.04 -19.08 4.03
C ASN A 145 13.65 -19.00 5.51
N GLU A 146 12.41 -19.31 5.86
CA GLU A 146 11.90 -19.33 7.24
C GLU A 146 12.05 -18.00 8.00
N VAL A 147 12.25 -16.89 7.28
CA VAL A 147 12.28 -15.53 7.85
C VAL A 147 10.90 -15.16 8.41
N ILE A 148 9.85 -15.61 7.71
CA ILE A 148 8.48 -15.60 8.21
C ILE A 148 7.87 -16.99 8.09
N THR A 149 6.81 -17.25 8.84
CA THR A 149 6.03 -18.49 8.75
C THR A 149 4.57 -18.17 8.45
N TRP A 150 3.81 -19.16 7.99
CA TRP A 150 2.36 -19.04 7.83
C TRP A 150 1.67 -18.59 9.12
N LYS A 151 2.15 -19.05 10.28
CA LYS A 151 1.64 -18.62 11.59
C LYS A 151 1.81 -17.12 11.80
N ILE A 152 2.97 -16.56 11.43
CA ILE A 152 3.22 -15.11 11.50
C ILE A 152 2.27 -14.36 10.55
N ILE A 153 2.09 -14.83 9.32
CA ILE A 153 1.16 -14.22 8.36
C ILE A 153 -0.26 -14.17 8.94
N PHE A 154 -0.79 -15.30 9.42
CA PHE A 154 -2.13 -15.36 10.00
C PHE A 154 -2.28 -14.50 11.26
N LEU A 155 -1.23 -14.42 12.08
CA LEU A 155 -1.20 -13.56 13.26
C LEU A 155 -1.23 -12.07 12.86
N CYS A 156 -0.53 -11.68 11.80
CA CYS A 156 -0.43 -10.30 11.32
C CYS A 156 -1.67 -9.81 10.57
N LEU A 157 -2.45 -10.70 9.94
CA LEU A 157 -3.66 -10.36 9.18
C LEU A 157 -4.64 -9.40 9.90
N PRO A 158 -5.10 -9.66 11.13
CA PRO A 158 -6.04 -8.75 11.81
C PRO A 158 -5.46 -7.36 12.05
N PHE A 159 -4.13 -7.26 12.23
CA PHE A 159 -3.45 -5.97 12.44
C PHE A 159 -3.36 -5.13 11.17
N CYS A 160 -3.59 -5.70 9.98
CA CYS A 160 -3.66 -4.92 8.74
C CYS A 160 -4.75 -3.85 8.80
N LEU A 161 -5.83 -4.06 9.58
CA LEU A 161 -6.89 -3.07 9.76
C LEU A 161 -6.43 -1.81 10.50
N LEU A 162 -5.33 -1.88 11.27
CA LEU A 162 -4.78 -0.72 11.97
C LEU A 162 -4.18 0.32 11.02
N ILE A 163 -3.91 -0.03 9.75
CA ILE A 163 -3.45 0.95 8.77
C ILE A 163 -4.55 1.92 8.35
N ILE A 164 -5.83 1.53 8.44
CA ILE A 164 -6.96 2.37 8.01
C ILE A 164 -6.95 3.72 8.75
N PRO A 165 -6.93 3.78 10.09
CA PRO A 165 -6.86 5.06 10.79
C PRO A 165 -5.57 5.84 10.46
N ILE A 166 -4.44 5.17 10.26
CA ILE A 166 -3.17 5.81 9.90
C ILE A 166 -3.28 6.50 8.53
N ALA A 167 -3.82 5.81 7.52
CA ALA A 167 -4.03 6.36 6.19
C ALA A 167 -5.03 7.52 6.20
N LEU A 168 -6.13 7.41 6.96
CA LEU A 168 -7.09 8.51 7.12
C LEU A 168 -6.45 9.74 7.78
N LEU A 169 -5.59 9.54 8.79
CA LEU A 169 -4.84 10.61 9.43
C LEU A 169 -3.84 11.24 8.46
N ALA A 170 -3.10 10.45 7.68
CA ALA A 170 -2.16 10.95 6.67
C ALA A 170 -2.87 11.82 5.63
N HIS A 171 -4.04 11.39 5.13
CA HIS A 171 -4.88 12.20 4.23
C HIS A 171 -5.35 13.50 4.90
N GLY A 172 -5.72 13.42 6.19
CA GLY A 172 -6.14 14.59 6.98
C GLY A 172 -5.02 15.61 7.18
N ILE A 173 -3.78 15.15 7.35
CA ILE A 173 -2.59 16.00 7.42
C ILE A 173 -2.33 16.64 6.06
N GLY A 174 -2.35 15.86 4.98
CA GLY A 174 -2.14 16.37 3.62
C GLY A 174 -3.05 17.54 3.27
N LYS A 175 -4.34 17.46 3.62
CA LYS A 175 -5.33 18.54 3.41
C LYS A 175 -5.13 19.80 4.25
N LYS A 176 -4.42 19.71 5.37
CA LYS A 176 -4.19 20.85 6.27
C LYS A 176 -2.89 21.60 5.97
N VAL A 177 -1.90 20.89 5.43
CA VAL A 177 -0.55 21.41 5.22
C VAL A 177 -0.41 22.14 3.88
N VAL A 178 -1.20 21.75 2.87
CA VAL A 178 -1.22 22.31 1.51
C VAL A 178 -2.61 22.80 1.18
#